data_AF-A0A7C3R5X2-F1
#
_entry.id   AF-A0A7C3R5X2-F1
#
_cell.length_a   1.000
_cell.length_b   1.000
_cell.length_c   1.000
_cell.angle_alpha   90.00
_cell.angle_beta   90.00
_cell.angle_gamma   90.00
#
_symmetry.space_group_name_H-M   'P 1'
#
loop_
_entity.id
_entity.type
_entity.pdbx_description
1 polymer ?
#
loop_
_entity_poly.entity_id
_entity_poly.type
_entity_poly.pdbx_seq_one_letter_code
_entity_poly.pdbx_strand_id
1 'polypeptide(L)'
;MIEEKYALELIEKGKRIDGRRFDEFRKIEIEQGIIKKAEGSARVKLGETEVIAGVKMDFGTPFPDTPEEGTLVVNAEFTPLASPEFDVGPPGEDAIELARVVDRGIRESKCIELNKLCIQPGEKVWCVFIDIHMINDKGNLLDASALAAIAALLNTKIPKVENEKIIRGEFEKNLPVVFKPINISVCKVGDKFL
;
A
#
# COMPACT_ATOMS: atom_id res chain seq x y z
N MET A 1 -22.52 -19.79 10.94
CA MET A 1 -23.38 -20.89 10.41
C MET A 1 -24.67 -20.40 9.74
N ILE A 2 -25.52 -19.56 10.35
CA ILE A 2 -26.73 -19.05 9.67
C ILE A 2 -26.38 -18.00 8.60
N GLU A 3 -25.49 -17.06 8.92
CA GLU A 3 -25.09 -15.98 8.01
C GLU A 3 -24.33 -16.48 6.77
N GLU A 4 -23.43 -17.43 6.96
CA GLU A 4 -22.67 -18.05 5.86
C GLU A 4 -23.59 -18.79 4.89
N LYS A 5 -24.51 -19.62 5.41
CA LYS A 5 -25.49 -20.33 4.58
C LYS A 5 -26.37 -19.34 3.80
N TYR A 6 -26.81 -18.27 4.45
CA TYR A 6 -27.60 -17.22 3.81
C TYR A 6 -26.82 -16.51 2.69
N ALA A 7 -25.54 -16.20 2.92
CA ALA A 7 -24.68 -15.59 1.90
C ALA A 7 -24.50 -16.51 0.69
N LEU A 8 -24.28 -17.81 0.91
CA LEU A 8 -24.15 -18.80 -0.17
C LEU A 8 -25.44 -18.93 -0.99
N GLU A 9 -26.61 -18.99 -0.35
CA GLU A 9 -27.91 -19.03 -1.03
C GLU A 9 -28.18 -17.77 -1.87
N LEU A 10 -27.68 -16.60 -1.46
CA LEU A 10 -27.78 -15.38 -2.26
C LEU A 10 -26.84 -15.41 -3.47
N ILE A 11 -25.63 -15.92 -3.31
CA ILE A 11 -24.64 -16.03 -4.38
C ILE A 11 -25.15 -16.98 -5.48
N GLU A 12 -25.78 -18.10 -5.12
CA GLU A 12 -26.44 -18.99 -6.09
C GLU A 12 -27.52 -18.26 -6.89
N LYS A 13 -28.20 -17.28 -6.27
CA LYS A 13 -29.22 -16.44 -6.90
C LYS A 13 -28.64 -15.20 -7.62
N GLY A 14 -27.32 -15.11 -7.76
CA GLY A 14 -26.66 -13.99 -8.44
C GLY A 14 -26.66 -12.68 -7.64
N LYS A 15 -26.79 -12.74 -6.32
CA LYS A 15 -26.87 -11.57 -5.42
C LYS A 15 -25.81 -11.63 -4.34
N ARG A 16 -25.34 -10.45 -3.92
CA ARG A 16 -24.49 -10.28 -2.73
C ARG A 16 -25.33 -9.84 -1.55
N ILE A 17 -24.83 -10.05 -0.33
CA ILE A 17 -25.48 -9.64 0.93
C ILE A 17 -25.76 -8.13 0.99
N ASP A 18 -24.95 -7.33 0.32
CA ASP A 18 -25.03 -5.87 0.26
C ASP A 18 -25.66 -5.35 -1.04
N GLY A 19 -26.20 -6.24 -1.87
CA GLY A 19 -26.91 -5.89 -3.10
C GLY A 19 -26.03 -5.52 -4.30
N ARG A 20 -24.70 -5.50 -4.16
CA ARG A 20 -23.77 -5.23 -5.27
C ARG A 20 -23.79 -6.34 -6.31
N ARG A 21 -23.40 -6.01 -7.55
CA ARG A 21 -23.04 -7.02 -8.56
C ARG A 21 -21.75 -7.75 -8.19
N PHE A 22 -21.49 -8.88 -8.84
CA PHE A 22 -20.26 -9.66 -8.62
C PHE A 22 -19.00 -8.91 -9.05
N ASP A 23 -19.07 -8.10 -10.11
CA ASP A 23 -17.97 -7.28 -10.62
C ASP A 23 -17.88 -5.88 -10.00
N GLU A 24 -18.75 -5.58 -9.01
CA GLU A 24 -18.88 -4.26 -8.44
C GLU A 24 -18.11 -4.13 -7.13
N PHE A 25 -17.14 -3.21 -7.10
CA PHE A 25 -16.41 -2.85 -5.88
C PHE A 25 -17.32 -2.18 -4.84
N ARG A 26 -16.91 -2.25 -3.57
CA ARG A 26 -17.48 -1.38 -2.54
C ARG A 26 -17.15 0.07 -2.86
N LYS A 27 -17.88 1.02 -2.28
CA LYS A 27 -17.56 2.45 -2.41
C LYS A 27 -16.10 2.69 -2.01
N ILE A 28 -15.36 3.39 -2.86
CA ILE A 28 -13.95 3.72 -2.65
C ILE A 28 -13.84 5.21 -2.31
N GLU A 29 -13.15 5.54 -1.22
CA GLU A 29 -12.81 6.91 -0.85
C GLU A 29 -11.29 7.00 -0.64
N ILE A 30 -10.65 8.01 -1.23
CA ILE A 30 -9.20 8.21 -1.16
C ILE A 30 -8.94 9.64 -0.69
N GLU A 31 -8.18 9.77 0.40
CA GLU A 31 -7.73 11.06 0.94
C GLU A 31 -6.20 11.09 0.96
N GLN A 32 -5.60 11.97 0.16
CA GLN A 32 -4.14 12.08 0.04
C GLN A 32 -3.58 13.15 0.99
N GLY A 33 -2.33 12.98 1.43
CA GLY A 33 -1.62 13.97 2.25
C GLY A 33 -2.13 14.11 3.69
N ILE A 34 -2.77 13.07 4.23
CA ILE A 34 -3.36 13.10 5.58
C ILE A 34 -2.32 13.16 6.70
N ILE A 35 -1.11 12.61 6.48
CA ILE A 35 0.01 12.66 7.43
C ILE A 35 0.99 13.74 6.98
N LYS A 36 0.88 14.93 7.56
CA LYS A 36 1.72 16.10 7.21
C LYS A 36 3.22 15.91 7.45
N LYS A 37 3.60 14.98 8.33
CA LYS A 37 5.01 14.66 8.66
C LYS A 37 5.63 13.60 7.73
N ALA A 38 4.81 12.92 6.93
CA ALA A 38 5.28 11.97 5.94
C ALA A 38 5.58 12.72 4.64
N GLU A 39 6.55 12.21 3.87
CA GLU A 39 6.90 12.75 2.55
C GLU A 39 5.74 12.53 1.56
N GLY A 40 4.96 11.46 1.75
CA GLY A 40 3.66 11.25 1.13
C GLY A 40 2.77 10.38 2.03
N SER A 41 1.45 10.46 1.85
CA SER A 41 0.51 9.60 2.59
C SER A 41 -0.84 9.52 1.92
N ALA A 42 -1.59 8.47 2.21
CA ALA A 42 -2.98 8.36 1.79
C ALA A 42 -3.79 7.51 2.77
N ARG A 43 -5.04 7.89 2.98
CA ARG A 43 -6.08 7.05 3.58
C ARG A 43 -6.97 6.52 2.47
N VAL A 44 -7.25 5.23 2.50
CA VAL A 44 -8.20 4.58 1.60
C VAL A 44 -9.28 3.89 2.42
N LYS A 45 -10.53 4.12 2.04
CA LYS A 45 -11.69 3.36 2.50
C LYS A 45 -12.27 2.57 1.34
N LEU A 46 -12.40 1.25 1.52
CA LEU A 46 -13.05 0.34 0.59
C LEU A 46 -14.28 -0.26 1.29
N GLY A 47 -15.40 0.43 1.17
CA GLY A 47 -16.54 0.24 2.06
C GLY A 47 -16.13 0.57 3.49
N GLU A 48 -16.24 -0.40 4.39
CA GLU A 48 -15.82 -0.23 5.77
C GLU A 48 -14.34 -0.55 6.02
N THR A 49 -13.66 -1.22 5.09
CA THR A 49 -12.22 -1.49 5.22
C THR A 49 -11.45 -0.19 5.12
N GLU A 50 -10.62 0.13 6.11
CA GLU A 50 -9.85 1.38 6.17
C GLU A 50 -8.36 1.08 6.36
N VAL A 51 -7.54 1.67 5.48
CA VAL A 51 -6.07 1.54 5.50
C VAL A 51 -5.44 2.92 5.32
N ILE A 52 -4.33 3.14 6.00
CA ILE A 52 -3.49 4.33 5.83
C ILE A 52 -2.10 3.89 5.38
N ALA A 53 -1.60 4.46 4.29
CA ALA A 53 -0.21 4.31 3.88
C ALA A 53 0.55 5.61 4.12
N GLY A 54 1.74 5.50 4.72
CA GLY A 54 2.71 6.58 4.85
C GLY A 54 3.96 6.27 4.04
N VAL A 55 4.55 7.30 3.45
CA VAL A 55 5.82 7.20 2.73
C VAL A 55 6.85 8.03 3.46
N LYS A 56 7.95 7.39 3.85
CA LYS A 56 9.15 8.04 4.38
C LYS A 56 10.30 7.88 3.43
N MET A 57 11.16 8.89 3.37
CA MET A 57 12.41 8.83 2.62
C MET A 57 13.60 9.10 3.53
N ASP A 58 14.66 8.33 3.34
CA ASP A 58 15.96 8.53 3.99
C ASP A 58 17.11 8.18 3.04
N PHE A 59 18.33 8.51 3.42
CA PHE A 59 19.52 8.02 2.73
C PHE A 59 19.83 6.59 3.15
N GLY A 60 20.36 5.82 2.21
CA GLY A 60 20.97 4.53 2.49
C GLY A 60 21.94 4.13 1.40
N THR A 61 22.51 2.94 1.56
CA THR A 61 23.42 2.33 0.60
C THR A 61 22.60 1.45 -0.37
N PRO A 62 22.84 1.56 -1.69
CA PRO A 62 22.16 0.71 -2.66
C PRO A 62 22.59 -0.76 -2.51
N PHE A 63 21.84 -1.66 -3.14
CA PHE A 63 22.28 -3.06 -3.21
C PHE A 63 23.48 -3.21 -4.16
N PRO A 64 24.43 -4.13 -3.88
CA PRO A 64 25.63 -4.30 -4.71
C PRO A 64 25.34 -4.65 -6.18
N ASP A 65 24.22 -5.30 -6.47
CA ASP A 65 23.77 -5.67 -7.81
C ASP A 65 23.08 -4.52 -8.56
N THR A 66 22.60 -3.50 -7.85
CA THR A 66 21.90 -2.33 -8.38
C THR A 66 22.47 -1.01 -7.81
N PRO A 67 23.77 -0.73 -7.99
CA PRO A 67 24.46 0.38 -7.31
C PRO A 67 23.97 1.77 -7.74
N GLU A 68 23.25 1.88 -8.85
CA GLU A 68 22.72 3.12 -9.41
C GLU A 68 21.21 3.29 -9.17
N GLU A 69 20.60 2.42 -8.36
CA GLU A 69 19.16 2.48 -8.07
C GLU A 69 18.89 2.80 -6.60
N GLY A 70 17.88 3.63 -6.36
CA GLY A 70 17.29 3.78 -5.03
C GLY A 70 16.61 2.50 -4.56
N THR A 71 16.35 2.42 -3.25
CA THR A 71 15.71 1.23 -2.68
C THR A 71 14.23 1.51 -2.38
N LEU A 72 13.45 0.43 -2.37
CA LEU A 72 12.05 0.43 -2.00
C LEU A 72 11.87 -0.64 -0.93
N VAL A 73 11.21 -0.29 0.16
CA VAL A 73 10.82 -1.21 1.23
C VAL A 73 9.35 -0.98 1.53
N VAL A 74 8.57 -2.06 1.57
CA VAL A 74 7.16 -2.01 1.95
C VAL A 74 6.97 -2.82 3.23
N ASN A 75 6.33 -2.22 4.21
CA ASN A 75 5.92 -2.86 5.46
C ASN A 75 4.40 -2.79 5.61
N ALA A 76 3.85 -3.74 6.35
CA ALA A 76 2.45 -3.76 6.72
C ALA A 76 2.31 -4.02 8.23
N GLU A 77 1.47 -3.23 8.88
CA GLU A 77 1.16 -3.36 10.30
C GLU A 77 -0.31 -3.72 10.49
N PHE A 78 -0.51 -4.92 11.01
CA PHE A 78 -1.80 -5.44 11.43
C PHE A 78 -1.92 -5.16 12.93
N THR A 79 -2.71 -4.15 13.28
CA THR A 79 -2.83 -3.69 14.67
C THR A 79 -4.17 -4.12 15.28
N PRO A 80 -4.26 -4.38 16.59
CA PRO A 80 -5.53 -4.72 17.24
C PRO A 80 -6.63 -3.65 17.12
N LEU A 81 -6.27 -2.43 16.68
CA LEU A 81 -7.24 -1.39 16.32
C LEU A 81 -8.12 -1.81 15.14
N ALA A 82 -7.55 -2.53 14.16
CA ALA A 82 -8.24 -2.90 12.93
C ALA A 82 -9.11 -4.15 13.07
N SER A 83 -8.70 -5.11 13.88
CA SER A 83 -9.43 -6.35 14.14
C SER A 83 -9.03 -6.92 15.50
N PRO A 84 -9.98 -7.47 16.29
CA PRO A 84 -9.66 -8.21 17.51
C PRO A 84 -8.87 -9.50 17.26
N GLU A 85 -8.78 -9.96 16.01
CA GLU A 85 -8.01 -11.14 15.61
C GLU A 85 -6.52 -10.83 15.43
N PHE A 86 -6.13 -9.55 15.42
CA PHE A 86 -4.73 -9.15 15.24
C PHE A 86 -4.03 -9.01 16.60
N ASP A 87 -2.93 -9.74 16.75
CA ASP A 87 -2.07 -9.68 17.93
C ASP A 87 -1.01 -8.58 17.82
N VAL A 88 -0.55 -8.09 18.97
CA VAL A 88 0.60 -7.17 19.04
C VAL A 88 1.88 -7.98 18.90
N GLY A 89 2.77 -7.54 18.03
CA GLY A 89 4.10 -8.14 17.90
C GLY A 89 4.74 -7.85 16.56
N PRO A 90 5.81 -8.59 16.22
CA PRO A 90 6.37 -8.58 14.88
C PRO A 90 5.32 -8.94 13.82
N PRO A 91 5.48 -8.50 12.57
CA PRO A 91 4.57 -8.86 11.48
C PRO A 91 4.38 -10.37 11.36
N GLY A 92 3.12 -10.82 11.43
CA GLY A 92 2.72 -12.20 11.16
C GLY A 92 2.72 -12.54 9.67
N GLU A 93 2.28 -13.75 9.33
CA GLU A 93 2.27 -14.25 7.95
C GLU A 93 1.46 -13.36 7.00
N ASP A 94 0.23 -12.99 7.37
CA ASP A 94 -0.66 -12.15 6.57
C ASP A 94 -0.05 -10.76 6.29
N ALA A 95 0.62 -10.18 7.29
CA ALA A 95 1.30 -8.90 7.16
C ALA A 95 2.49 -8.98 6.19
N ILE A 96 3.30 -10.04 6.32
CA ILE A 96 4.43 -10.29 5.44
C ILE A 96 3.95 -10.56 4.01
N GLU A 97 2.89 -11.35 3.83
CA GLU A 97 2.32 -11.64 2.52
C GLU A 97 1.83 -10.36 1.85
N LEU A 98 0.97 -9.59 2.54
CA LEU A 98 0.40 -8.36 2.01
C LEU A 98 1.51 -7.38 1.60
N ALA A 99 2.49 -7.14 2.46
CA ALA A 99 3.62 -6.26 2.17
C ALA A 99 4.39 -6.72 0.93
N ARG A 100 4.66 -8.03 0.80
CA ARG A 100 5.39 -8.59 -0.35
C ARG A 100 4.61 -8.59 -1.65
N VAL A 101 3.29 -8.74 -1.60
CA VAL A 101 2.44 -8.64 -2.80
C VAL A 101 2.38 -7.18 -3.27
N VAL A 102 2.20 -6.24 -2.36
CA VAL A 102 2.20 -4.80 -2.68
C VAL A 102 3.57 -4.36 -3.21
N ASP A 103 4.67 -4.78 -2.56
CA ASP A 103 6.04 -4.50 -3.03
C ASP A 103 6.26 -4.99 -4.46
N ARG A 104 5.94 -6.25 -4.75
CA ARG A 104 6.08 -6.81 -6.11
C ARG A 104 5.23 -6.04 -7.12
N GLY A 105 3.99 -5.69 -6.76
CA GLY A 105 3.13 -4.89 -7.63
C GLY A 105 3.75 -3.54 -8.01
N ILE A 106 4.40 -2.86 -7.06
CA ILE A 106 5.06 -1.57 -7.28
C ILE A 106 6.38 -1.74 -8.04
N ARG A 107 7.22 -2.69 -7.60
CA ARG A 107 8.57 -2.94 -8.11
C ARG A 107 8.56 -3.48 -9.54
N GLU A 108 7.84 -4.57 -9.78
CA GLU A 108 7.85 -5.28 -11.07
C GLU A 108 7.13 -4.48 -12.17
N SER A 109 6.16 -3.66 -11.79
CA SER A 109 5.50 -2.75 -12.74
C SER A 109 6.35 -1.52 -13.10
N LYS A 110 7.54 -1.37 -12.48
CA LYS A 110 8.39 -0.19 -12.61
C LYS A 110 7.62 1.10 -12.31
N CYS A 111 6.81 1.05 -11.25
CA CYS A 111 6.00 2.17 -10.78
C CYS A 111 6.83 3.44 -10.55
N ILE A 112 8.04 3.28 -9.98
CA ILE A 112 8.98 4.36 -9.66
C ILE A 112 10.25 4.17 -10.49
N GLU A 113 10.78 5.25 -11.08
CA GLU A 113 12.11 5.24 -11.70
C GLU A 113 13.21 5.28 -10.63
N LEU A 114 13.58 4.12 -10.10
CA LEU A 114 14.56 3.99 -9.00
C LEU A 114 15.95 4.53 -9.37
N ASN A 115 16.35 4.48 -10.65
CA ASN A 115 17.60 5.08 -11.12
C ASN A 115 17.68 6.61 -10.90
N LYS A 116 16.54 7.32 -10.87
CA LYS A 116 16.49 8.76 -10.58
C LYS A 116 16.62 9.08 -9.09
N LEU A 117 16.70 8.05 -8.25
CA LEU A 117 16.87 8.14 -6.80
C LEU A 117 18.31 7.93 -6.35
N CYS A 118 19.24 7.67 -7.27
CA CYS A 118 20.67 7.60 -6.95
C CYS A 118 21.27 9.00 -6.76
N ILE A 119 22.08 9.15 -5.70
CA ILE A 119 22.82 10.39 -5.40
C ILE A 119 24.29 10.18 -5.75
N GLN A 120 24.88 9.09 -5.26
CA GLN A 120 26.23 8.66 -5.56
C GLN A 120 26.24 7.13 -5.76
N PRO A 121 26.57 6.65 -6.98
CA PRO A 121 26.57 5.22 -7.29
C PRO A 121 27.37 4.39 -6.29
N GLY A 122 26.76 3.31 -5.79
CA GLY A 122 27.37 2.36 -4.86
C GLY A 122 27.52 2.85 -3.41
N GLU A 123 27.26 4.13 -3.12
CA GLU A 123 27.49 4.72 -1.80
C GLU A 123 26.20 5.25 -1.16
N LYS A 124 25.47 6.10 -1.89
CA LYS A 124 24.36 6.87 -1.34
C LYS A 124 23.21 6.98 -2.34
N VAL A 125 22.05 6.48 -1.94
CA VAL A 125 20.80 6.57 -2.69
C VAL A 125 19.65 6.96 -1.77
N TRP A 126 18.53 7.37 -2.35
CA TRP A 126 17.29 7.48 -1.59
C TRP A 126 16.68 6.10 -1.37
N CYS A 127 16.27 5.85 -0.13
CA CYS A 127 15.46 4.72 0.28
C CYS A 127 14.01 5.19 0.48
N VAL A 128 13.07 4.54 -0.19
CA VAL A 128 11.62 4.79 -0.08
C VAL A 128 11.01 3.72 0.81
N PHE A 129 10.48 4.13 1.96
CA PHE A 129 9.78 3.26 2.90
C PHE A 129 8.28 3.52 2.78
N ILE A 130 7.51 2.48 2.47
CA ILE A 130 6.05 2.51 2.45
C ILE A 130 5.56 1.70 3.64
N ASP A 131 4.97 2.37 4.62
CA ASP A 131 4.41 1.73 5.81
C ASP A 131 2.88 1.75 5.73
N ILE A 132 2.28 0.57 5.62
CA ILE A 132 0.84 0.37 5.46
C ILE A 132 0.25 -0.03 6.81
N HIS A 133 -0.65 0.80 7.33
CA HIS A 133 -1.30 0.60 8.63
C HIS A 133 -2.79 0.29 8.43
N MET A 134 -3.22 -0.84 8.96
CA MET A 134 -4.61 -1.25 8.93
C MET A 134 -5.35 -0.51 10.05
N ILE A 135 -6.47 0.12 9.71
CA ILE A 135 -7.29 0.90 10.65
C ILE A 135 -8.61 0.19 10.95
N ASN A 136 -9.19 -0.48 9.95
CA ASN A 136 -10.39 -1.31 10.13
C ASN A 136 -10.38 -2.44 9.10
N ASP A 137 -10.45 -3.69 9.56
CA ASP A 137 -10.55 -4.85 8.67
C ASP A 137 -12.01 -5.30 8.50
N LYS A 138 -12.50 -5.13 7.27
CA LYS A 138 -13.79 -5.67 6.78
C LYS A 138 -13.61 -6.38 5.44
N GLY A 139 -12.45 -7.00 5.22
CA GLY A 139 -12.13 -7.80 4.04
C GLY A 139 -11.52 -7.01 2.88
N ASN A 140 -10.84 -7.72 1.98
CA ASN A 140 -10.04 -7.17 0.86
C ASN A 140 -9.04 -6.08 1.29
N LEU A 141 -8.25 -6.39 2.33
CA LEU A 141 -7.14 -5.55 2.78
C LEU A 141 -6.08 -5.36 1.70
N LEU A 142 -5.87 -6.36 0.85
CA LEU A 142 -4.83 -6.36 -0.15
C LEU A 142 -5.05 -5.26 -1.21
N ASP A 143 -6.25 -5.16 -1.79
CA ASP A 143 -6.54 -4.13 -2.79
C ASP A 143 -6.56 -2.73 -2.16
N ALA A 144 -7.12 -2.61 -0.95
CA ALA A 144 -7.15 -1.34 -0.22
C ALA A 144 -5.72 -0.84 0.09
N SER A 145 -4.83 -1.75 0.49
CA SER A 145 -3.43 -1.46 0.81
C SER A 145 -2.63 -1.10 -0.43
N ALA A 146 -2.78 -1.83 -1.53
CA ALA A 146 -2.14 -1.51 -2.80
C ALA A 146 -2.58 -0.12 -3.31
N LEU A 147 -3.88 0.17 -3.23
CA LEU A 147 -4.42 1.47 -3.62
C LEU A 147 -3.90 2.60 -2.71
N ALA A 148 -3.83 2.37 -1.40
CA ALA A 148 -3.29 3.34 -0.45
C ALA A 148 -1.81 3.62 -0.72
N ALA A 149 -1.00 2.58 -0.96
CA ALA A 149 0.41 2.72 -1.29
C ALA A 149 0.61 3.55 -2.56
N ILE A 150 -0.11 3.26 -3.65
CA ILE A 150 -0.01 4.04 -4.89
C ILE A 150 -0.49 5.48 -4.69
N ALA A 151 -1.61 5.69 -4.00
CA ALA A 151 -2.10 7.04 -3.71
C ALA A 151 -1.10 7.84 -2.87
N ALA A 152 -0.42 7.22 -1.91
CA ALA A 152 0.62 7.86 -1.10
C ALA A 152 1.86 8.20 -1.94
N LEU A 153 2.32 7.28 -2.80
CA LEU A 153 3.44 7.51 -3.73
C LEU A 153 3.16 8.70 -4.67
N LEU A 154 1.94 8.84 -5.16
CA LEU A 154 1.56 9.92 -6.09
C LEU A 154 1.64 11.32 -5.50
N ASN A 155 1.50 11.46 -4.17
CA ASN A 155 1.71 12.74 -3.48
C ASN A 155 3.05 12.83 -2.74
N THR A 156 3.91 11.82 -2.89
CA THR A 156 5.22 11.81 -2.23
C THR A 156 6.14 12.85 -2.83
N LYS A 157 6.76 13.66 -1.97
CA LYS A 157 7.79 14.63 -2.34
C LYS A 157 9.13 14.26 -1.73
N ILE A 158 10.17 14.33 -2.55
CA ILE A 158 11.55 14.11 -2.13
C ILE A 158 11.99 15.28 -1.23
N PRO A 159 12.46 15.01 0.00
CA PRO A 159 12.92 16.04 0.93
C PRO A 159 14.07 16.87 0.34
N LYS A 160 14.12 18.13 0.73
CA LYS A 160 15.26 19.00 0.42
C LYS A 160 16.51 18.53 1.17
N VAL A 161 17.66 18.64 0.52
CA VAL A 161 18.96 18.30 1.09
C VAL A 161 19.84 19.54 1.16
N GLU A 162 20.39 19.82 2.33
CA GLU A 162 21.38 20.88 2.54
C GLU A 162 22.55 20.32 3.35
N ASN A 163 23.80 20.58 2.91
CA ASN A 163 25.01 20.08 3.56
C ASN A 163 24.93 18.57 3.87
N GLU A 164 24.46 17.79 2.88
CA GLU A 164 24.26 16.34 2.95
C GLU A 164 23.25 15.84 3.99
N LYS A 165 22.46 16.75 4.59
CA LYS A 165 21.42 16.43 5.57
C LYS A 165 20.03 16.69 5.01
N ILE A 166 19.09 15.85 5.39
CA ILE A 166 17.68 15.98 5.04
C ILE A 166 17.06 17.11 5.88
N ILE A 167 16.52 18.12 5.21
CA ILE A 167 15.72 19.17 5.86
C ILE A 167 14.26 18.71 5.88
N ARG A 168 13.82 18.19 7.02
CA ARG A 168 12.46 17.65 7.17
C ARG A 168 11.42 18.77 7.05
N GLY A 169 10.39 18.53 6.23
CA GLY A 169 9.30 19.49 5.99
C GLY A 169 9.54 20.43 4.81
N GLU A 170 10.76 20.48 4.28
CA GLU A 170 11.07 21.12 3.00
C GLU A 170 11.22 20.05 1.92
N PHE A 171 10.74 20.35 0.72
CA PHE A 171 10.71 19.38 -0.39
C PHE A 171 11.22 20.04 -1.67
N GLU A 172 11.91 19.26 -2.49
CA GLU A 172 12.54 19.77 -3.71
C GLU A 172 11.76 19.39 -4.98
N LYS A 173 11.33 18.12 -5.08
CA LYS A 173 10.65 17.58 -6.27
C LYS A 173 9.70 16.45 -5.91
N ASN A 174 8.79 16.12 -6.82
CA ASN A 174 7.93 14.95 -6.66
C ASN A 174 8.72 13.65 -6.89
N LEU A 175 8.29 12.56 -6.25
CA LEU A 175 8.81 11.23 -6.53
C LEU A 175 8.54 10.86 -8.01
N PRO A 176 9.49 10.24 -8.73
CA PRO A 176 9.35 9.93 -10.15
C PRO A 176 8.46 8.70 -10.38
N VAL A 177 7.17 8.83 -10.09
CA VAL A 177 6.15 7.79 -10.33
C VAL A 177 5.70 7.85 -11.79
N VAL A 178 5.98 6.79 -12.55
CA VAL A 178 5.73 6.71 -14.00
C VAL A 178 4.60 5.73 -14.37
N PHE A 179 4.33 4.75 -13.51
CA PHE A 179 3.24 3.79 -13.71
C PHE A 179 2.38 3.67 -12.44
N LYS A 180 1.12 3.26 -12.60
CA LYS A 180 0.13 3.22 -11.51
C LYS A 180 -0.53 1.84 -11.47
N PRO A 181 0.15 0.82 -10.92
CA PRO A 181 -0.43 -0.52 -10.86
C PRO A 181 -1.66 -0.51 -9.93
N ILE A 182 -2.72 -1.20 -10.33
CA ILE A 182 -3.92 -1.39 -9.51
C ILE A 182 -4.08 -2.89 -9.28
N ASN A 183 -4.27 -3.26 -8.01
CA ASN A 183 -4.55 -4.64 -7.65
C ASN A 183 -6.06 -4.89 -7.64
N ILE A 184 -6.45 -6.09 -8.07
CA ILE A 184 -7.85 -6.54 -8.11
C ILE A 184 -7.88 -7.97 -7.59
N SER A 185 -8.50 -8.16 -6.43
CA SER A 185 -8.75 -9.46 -5.84
C SER A 185 -10.12 -9.97 -6.25
N VAL A 186 -10.18 -11.21 -6.73
CA VAL A 186 -11.42 -11.89 -7.12
C VAL A 186 -11.57 -13.15 -6.28
N CYS A 187 -12.67 -13.27 -5.56
CA CYS A 187 -12.95 -14.43 -4.73
C CYS A 187 -13.79 -15.45 -5.51
N LYS A 188 -13.39 -16.73 -5.44
CA LYS A 188 -14.20 -17.83 -5.98
C LYS A 188 -15.07 -18.41 -4.87
N VAL A 189 -16.39 -18.35 -5.03
CA VAL A 189 -17.36 -18.95 -4.12
C VAL A 189 -18.26 -19.90 -4.92
N GLY A 190 -18.13 -21.20 -4.67
CA GLY A 190 -18.76 -22.24 -5.49
C GLY A 190 -18.24 -22.20 -6.93
N ASP A 191 -19.13 -21.97 -7.89
CA ASP A 191 -18.83 -21.80 -9.32
C ASP A 191 -18.78 -20.32 -9.77
N LYS A 192 -18.93 -19.37 -8.84
CA LYS A 192 -18.97 -17.93 -9.12
C LYS A 192 -17.67 -17.23 -8.75
N PHE A 193 -17.36 -16.16 -9.49
CA PHE A 193 -16.26 -15.23 -9.22
C PHE A 193 -16.87 -13.86 -8.87
N LEU A 194 -16.46 -13.28 -7.74
CA LEU A 194 -17.08 -12.10 -7.15
C LEU A 194 -16.15 -11.28 -6.24
#